data_AF-A0AA35LXG2-F1
#
_entry.id   AF-A0AA35LXG2-F1
#
_cell.length_a   1.000
_cell.length_b   1.000
_cell.length_c   1.000
_cell.angle_alpha   90.00
_cell.angle_beta   90.00
_cell.angle_gamma   90.00
#
_symmetry.space_group_name_H-M   'P 1'
#
loop_
_entity.id
_entity.type
_entity.pdbx_description
1 polymer ?
#
loop_
_entity_poly.entity_id
_entity_poly.type
_entity_poly.pdbx_seq_one_letter_code
_entity_poly.pdbx_strand_id
1 'polypeptide(L)'
;MQITACLSLLVLASSQLVAGQLLGRSCGFKIAPCPNDMYCKPDSDTCTDLNRCPGWCDWKNVYPSCGGFRVNPGPPPCDETTEKCKDDPRNPDSCGMACDAPGICVPNKQPRCNPRNPRGCPRRLFCYPTKGRGVGWSDVGYKDRDLEEDASTEDSRWAGICL
;
A
#
# COMPACT_ATOMS: atom_id res chain seq x y z
N MET A 1 -23.50 58.97 20.27
CA MET A 1 -23.98 57.91 19.36
C MET A 1 -23.04 57.82 18.17
N GLN A 2 -22.18 56.81 18.13
CA GLN A 2 -21.72 56.13 16.92
C GLN A 2 -20.99 54.86 17.33
N ILE A 3 -21.24 53.81 16.55
CA ILE A 3 -21.00 52.40 16.81
C ILE A 3 -19.67 52.02 16.15
N THR A 4 -18.82 51.23 16.80
CA THR A 4 -17.84 50.43 16.06
C THR A 4 -17.53 49.14 16.82
N ALA A 5 -18.27 48.09 16.47
CA ALA A 5 -17.92 46.72 16.82
C ALA A 5 -16.83 46.24 15.85
N CYS A 6 -15.62 45.98 16.36
CA CYS A 6 -14.61 45.26 15.59
C CYS A 6 -14.71 43.77 15.93
N LEU A 7 -15.42 43.03 15.08
CA LEU A 7 -15.33 41.58 14.99
C LEU A 7 -13.89 41.19 14.62
N SER A 8 -13.16 40.58 15.54
CA SER A 8 -11.90 39.88 15.25
C SER A 8 -12.20 38.51 14.62
N LEU A 9 -11.95 38.38 13.32
CA LEU A 9 -12.01 37.11 12.59
C LEU A 9 -10.88 36.16 13.03
N LEU A 10 -11.25 35.04 13.63
CA LEU A 10 -10.41 33.85 13.77
C LEU A 10 -10.37 33.12 12.42
N VAL A 11 -9.25 33.19 11.71
CA VAL A 11 -9.01 32.37 10.51
C VAL A 11 -8.26 31.11 10.95
N LEU A 12 -8.98 30.01 11.22
CA LEU A 12 -8.36 28.68 11.31
C LEU A 12 -8.08 28.18 9.88
N ALA A 13 -6.82 28.28 9.45
CA ALA A 13 -6.35 27.63 8.24
C ALA A 13 -6.22 26.12 8.49
N SER A 14 -7.21 25.34 8.06
CA SER A 14 -7.13 23.88 8.04
C SER A 14 -6.38 23.42 6.78
N SER A 15 -5.10 23.08 6.94
CA SER A 15 -4.33 22.36 5.92
C SER A 15 -4.83 20.91 5.86
N GLN A 16 -5.69 20.59 4.90
CA GLN A 16 -6.03 19.20 4.61
C GLN A 16 -4.87 18.56 3.83
N LEU A 17 -4.09 17.72 4.50
CA LEU A 17 -3.22 16.75 3.82
C LEU A 17 -4.12 15.68 3.19
N VAL A 18 -4.31 15.76 1.88
CA VAL A 18 -4.85 14.65 1.10
C VAL A 18 -3.75 13.59 0.98
N ALA A 19 -3.74 12.64 1.91
CA ALA A 19 -3.05 11.37 1.73
C ALA A 19 -3.88 10.53 0.73
N GLY A 20 -3.76 10.87 -0.55
CA GLY A 20 -4.46 10.18 -1.64
C GLY A 20 -3.77 8.86 -1.98
N GLN A 21 -4.58 7.82 -2.16
CA GLN A 21 -4.18 6.50 -2.67
C GLN A 21 -3.20 6.66 -3.84
N LEU A 22 -1.99 6.08 -3.71
CA LEU A 22 -0.93 6.23 -4.71
C LEU A 22 -1.23 5.48 -6.01
N LEU A 23 -2.12 4.48 -5.95
CA LEU A 23 -2.61 3.75 -7.11
C LEU A 23 -3.51 4.64 -7.97
N GLY A 24 -3.15 4.83 -9.24
CA GLY A 24 -3.89 5.72 -10.15
C GLY A 24 -3.48 7.21 -10.07
N ARG A 25 -2.41 7.53 -9.33
CA ARG A 25 -1.77 8.85 -9.42
C ARG A 25 -1.33 9.12 -10.86
N SER A 26 -1.64 10.30 -11.40
CA SER A 26 -1.20 10.67 -12.74
C SER A 26 0.32 10.82 -12.80
N CYS A 27 0.88 10.44 -13.95
CA CYS A 27 2.28 10.56 -14.32
C CYS A 27 2.39 10.93 -15.81
N GLY A 28 3.61 10.98 -16.35
CA GLY A 28 3.85 11.44 -17.72
C GLY A 28 3.98 12.96 -17.80
N PHE A 29 3.99 13.54 -19.01
CA PHE A 29 4.21 14.98 -19.25
C PHE A 29 5.40 15.62 -18.51
N LYS A 30 6.44 14.85 -18.16
CA LYS A 30 7.53 15.29 -17.27
C LYS A 30 7.08 15.72 -15.86
N ILE A 31 5.87 15.35 -15.46
CA ILE A 31 5.34 15.48 -14.10
C ILE A 31 6.13 14.53 -13.17
N ALA A 32 6.04 14.76 -11.87
CA ALA A 32 6.73 14.00 -10.84
C ALA A 32 6.60 12.47 -11.04
N PRO A 33 7.70 11.72 -10.89
CA PRO A 33 7.73 10.27 -11.12
C PRO A 33 6.84 9.51 -10.13
N CYS A 34 6.46 8.30 -10.53
CA CYS A 34 5.78 7.36 -9.65
C CYS A 34 6.67 6.93 -8.48
N PRO A 35 6.07 6.46 -7.36
CA PRO A 35 6.79 5.79 -6.29
C PRO A 35 7.72 4.67 -6.80
N ASN A 36 8.75 4.32 -6.02
CA ASN A 36 9.81 3.41 -6.45
C ASN A 36 9.34 1.99 -6.78
N ASP A 37 8.22 1.56 -6.22
CA ASP A 37 7.53 0.28 -6.42
C ASP A 37 6.50 0.31 -7.56
N MET A 38 6.37 1.46 -8.23
CA MET A 38 5.44 1.69 -9.32
C MET A 38 6.16 2.16 -10.59
N TYR A 39 5.53 1.95 -11.74
CA TYR A 39 5.97 2.48 -13.01
C TYR A 39 4.88 3.36 -13.61
N CYS A 40 5.27 4.27 -14.49
CA CYS A 40 4.31 5.11 -15.21
C CYS A 40 3.82 4.35 -16.45
N LYS A 41 2.55 3.96 -16.46
CA LYS A 41 1.91 3.32 -17.60
C LYS A 41 1.23 4.40 -18.46
N PRO A 42 1.55 4.49 -19.77
CA PRO A 42 0.87 5.44 -20.65
C PRO A 42 -0.64 5.20 -20.72
N ASP A 43 -1.42 6.27 -20.86
CA ASP A 43 -2.88 6.17 -20.98
C ASP A 43 -3.34 5.53 -22.30
N SER A 44 -2.48 5.60 -23.32
CA SER A 44 -2.77 5.13 -24.67
C SER A 44 -1.58 4.38 -25.25
N ASP A 45 -1.87 3.24 -25.88
CA ASP A 45 -0.88 2.43 -26.60
C ASP A 45 -0.23 3.17 -27.78
N THR A 46 -0.87 4.24 -28.28
CA THR A 46 -0.36 5.05 -29.39
C THR A 46 0.49 6.24 -28.94
N CYS A 47 0.54 6.53 -27.63
CA CYS A 47 1.28 7.65 -27.05
C CYS A 47 2.18 7.14 -25.92
N THR A 48 3.36 6.61 -26.25
CA THR A 48 4.27 5.98 -25.28
C THR A 48 5.40 6.90 -24.78
N ASP A 49 5.60 8.07 -25.40
CA ASP A 49 6.56 9.06 -24.93
C ASP A 49 6.04 9.79 -23.68
N LEU A 50 6.39 9.27 -22.50
CA LEU A 50 5.98 9.82 -21.20
C LEU A 50 6.50 11.26 -20.94
N ASN A 51 7.34 11.84 -21.80
CA ASN A 51 7.65 13.27 -21.74
C ASN A 51 6.53 14.15 -22.33
N ARG A 52 5.65 13.56 -23.14
CA ARG A 52 4.61 14.24 -23.92
C ARG A 52 3.22 13.62 -23.75
N CYS A 53 3.14 12.42 -23.21
CA CYS A 53 1.91 11.66 -23.05
C CYS A 53 1.51 11.60 -21.58
N PRO A 54 0.21 11.55 -21.28
CA PRO A 54 -0.28 11.22 -19.95
C PRO A 54 -0.04 9.75 -19.63
N GLY A 55 0.03 9.47 -18.33
CA GLY A 55 0.04 8.12 -17.79
C GLY A 55 -0.58 8.09 -16.39
N TRP A 56 -0.70 6.89 -15.85
CA TRP A 56 -0.97 6.65 -14.44
C TRP A 56 0.06 5.71 -13.82
N CYS A 57 0.28 5.87 -12.51
CA CYS A 57 1.15 4.97 -11.77
C CYS A 57 0.47 3.62 -11.57
N ASP A 58 1.18 2.56 -11.98
CA ASP A 58 0.77 1.17 -11.86
C ASP A 58 1.87 0.35 -11.13
N TRP A 59 1.48 -0.73 -10.47
CA TRP A 59 2.41 -1.53 -9.66
C TRP A 59 3.43 -2.27 -10.52
N LYS A 60 4.71 -2.27 -10.11
CA LYS A 60 5.73 -3.09 -10.79
C LYS A 60 5.48 -4.59 -10.62
N ASN A 61 5.01 -4.99 -9.43
CA ASN A 61 4.71 -6.38 -9.10
C ASN A 61 3.19 -6.59 -9.08
N VAL A 62 2.70 -7.52 -9.88
CA VAL A 62 1.27 -7.81 -10.03
C VAL A 62 0.95 -9.11 -9.30
N TYR A 63 -0.05 -9.04 -8.44
CA TYR A 63 -0.57 -10.18 -7.69
C TYR A 63 -2.03 -10.41 -8.07
N PRO A 64 -2.46 -11.66 -8.33
CA PRO A 64 -3.86 -11.97 -8.57
C PRO A 64 -4.72 -11.47 -7.41
N SER A 65 -5.88 -10.90 -7.70
CA SER A 65 -6.79 -10.43 -6.67
C SER A 65 -7.62 -11.58 -6.10
N CYS A 66 -7.83 -11.59 -4.78
CA CYS A 66 -8.61 -12.63 -4.07
C CYS A 66 -9.57 -12.03 -3.03
N GLY A 67 -10.61 -12.76 -2.63
CA GLY A 67 -11.60 -12.32 -1.63
C GLY A 67 -12.35 -11.01 -1.95
N GLY A 68 -13.05 -10.48 -0.94
CA GLY A 68 -13.93 -9.32 -1.08
C GLY A 68 -15.21 -9.59 -1.89
N PHE A 69 -16.09 -8.59 -1.99
CA PHE A 69 -17.32 -8.68 -2.77
C PHE A 69 -17.02 -8.56 -4.28
N ARG A 70 -17.58 -9.45 -5.09
CA ARG A 70 -17.31 -9.51 -6.54
C ARG A 70 -18.55 -9.78 -7.37
N VAL A 71 -18.60 -9.15 -8.54
CA VAL A 71 -19.51 -9.52 -9.63
C VAL A 71 -18.98 -10.78 -10.32
N ASN A 72 -19.87 -11.76 -10.51
CA ASN A 72 -19.53 -13.11 -10.98
C ASN A 72 -19.33 -13.14 -12.52
N PRO A 73 -18.30 -13.84 -13.07
CA PRO A 73 -17.24 -14.58 -12.38
C PRO A 73 -16.16 -13.69 -11.79
N GLY A 74 -15.79 -13.97 -10.54
CA GLY A 74 -14.61 -13.39 -9.91
C GLY A 74 -13.30 -13.92 -10.53
N PRO A 75 -12.15 -13.31 -10.19
CA PRO A 75 -10.83 -13.88 -10.45
C PRO A 75 -10.71 -15.32 -9.94
N PRO A 76 -9.85 -16.14 -10.57
CA PRO A 76 -9.51 -17.46 -10.05
C PRO A 76 -9.08 -17.40 -8.57
N PRO A 77 -9.37 -18.44 -7.77
CA PRO A 77 -8.84 -18.52 -6.41
C PRO A 77 -7.31 -18.55 -6.43
N CYS A 78 -6.70 -18.17 -5.31
CA CYS A 78 -5.27 -18.35 -5.13
C CYS A 78 -4.90 -19.83 -5.20
N ASP A 79 -3.67 -20.13 -5.60
CA ASP A 79 -3.16 -21.50 -5.45
C ASP A 79 -2.87 -21.75 -3.97
N GLU A 80 -3.80 -22.37 -3.25
CA GLU A 80 -3.70 -22.65 -1.81
C GLU A 80 -2.45 -23.46 -1.41
N THR A 81 -1.79 -24.13 -2.37
CA THR A 81 -0.54 -24.85 -2.10
C THR A 81 0.69 -23.93 -2.07
N THR A 82 0.68 -22.86 -2.85
CA THR A 82 1.84 -21.96 -3.02
C THR A 82 1.58 -20.53 -2.55
N GLU A 83 0.33 -20.14 -2.36
CA GLU A 83 -0.15 -18.79 -2.06
C GLU A 83 -1.27 -18.83 -1.00
N LYS A 84 -1.55 -17.66 -0.44
CA LYS A 84 -2.69 -17.40 0.45
C LYS A 84 -3.32 -16.07 0.09
N CYS A 85 -4.64 -16.04 0.20
CA CYS A 85 -5.36 -14.79 0.08
C CYS A 85 -5.15 -13.91 1.32
N LYS A 86 -4.58 -12.71 1.13
CA LYS A 86 -4.26 -11.76 2.20
C LYS A 86 -4.64 -10.34 1.75
N ASP A 87 -4.87 -9.44 2.70
CA ASP A 87 -5.11 -8.04 2.38
C ASP A 87 -3.89 -7.40 1.74
N ASP A 88 -4.10 -6.53 0.76
CA ASP A 88 -3.00 -5.88 0.04
C ASP A 88 -2.26 -4.87 0.93
N PRO A 89 -1.04 -5.17 1.41
CA PRO A 89 -0.31 -4.31 2.32
C PRO A 89 0.27 -3.08 1.62
N ARG A 90 0.16 -3.02 0.28
CA ARG A 90 0.49 -1.83 -0.53
C ARG A 90 -0.55 -0.72 -0.38
N ASN A 91 -1.70 -1.03 0.23
CA ASN A 91 -2.75 -0.07 0.57
C ASN A 91 -3.03 -0.10 2.09
N PRO A 92 -2.11 0.41 2.94
CA PRO A 92 -2.15 0.24 4.39
C PRO A 92 -3.36 0.89 5.09
N ASP A 93 -3.97 1.90 4.46
CA ASP A 93 -5.13 2.61 5.03
C ASP A 93 -6.47 1.88 4.77
N SER A 94 -6.45 0.87 3.90
CA SER A 94 -7.60 0.03 3.60
C SER A 94 -8.04 -0.79 4.82
N CYS A 95 -9.35 -0.94 5.02
CA CYS A 95 -9.86 -2.01 5.89
C CYS A 95 -9.87 -3.38 5.18
N GLY A 96 -9.44 -3.45 3.92
CA GLY A 96 -9.18 -4.69 3.20
C GLY A 96 -10.43 -5.56 3.04
N MET A 97 -10.23 -6.87 3.02
CA MET A 97 -11.30 -7.84 2.89
C MET A 97 -12.27 -7.83 4.09
N ALA A 98 -11.93 -7.18 5.21
CA ALA A 98 -12.86 -6.97 6.32
C ALA A 98 -14.04 -6.05 5.95
N CYS A 99 -13.84 -5.18 4.95
CA CYS A 99 -14.88 -4.31 4.37
C CYS A 99 -15.20 -4.70 2.92
N ASP A 100 -15.05 -5.98 2.57
CA ASP A 100 -15.29 -6.51 1.23
C ASP A 100 -14.41 -5.93 0.11
N ALA A 101 -13.33 -5.19 0.42
CA ALA A 101 -12.34 -4.81 -0.59
C ALA A 101 -11.51 -6.04 -1.01
N PRO A 102 -11.02 -6.10 -2.27
CA PRO A 102 -10.22 -7.22 -2.71
C PRO A 102 -8.86 -7.26 -1.99
N GLY A 103 -8.43 -8.46 -1.63
CA GLY A 103 -7.05 -8.78 -1.27
C GLY A 103 -6.24 -9.23 -2.48
N ILE A 104 -5.05 -9.77 -2.21
CA ILE A 104 -4.11 -10.32 -3.18
C ILE A 104 -3.65 -11.72 -2.79
N CYS A 105 -3.36 -12.55 -3.79
CA CYS A 105 -2.70 -13.84 -3.61
C CYS A 105 -1.22 -13.60 -3.33
N VAL A 106 -0.83 -13.88 -2.10
CA VAL A 106 0.53 -13.70 -1.58
C VAL A 106 1.16 -15.09 -1.46
N PRO A 107 2.34 -15.36 -2.06
CA PRO A 107 3.05 -16.63 -1.87
C PRO A 107 3.14 -17.09 -0.41
N ASN A 108 3.33 -18.37 -0.10
CA ASN A 108 3.37 -18.83 1.29
C ASN A 108 4.68 -18.49 2.02
N LYS A 109 5.72 -18.07 1.28
CA LYS A 109 7.08 -17.86 1.78
C LYS A 109 7.65 -16.50 1.34
N GLN A 110 7.08 -15.40 1.80
CA GLN A 110 7.65 -14.07 1.57
C GLN A 110 8.92 -13.89 2.40
N PRO A 111 9.97 -13.30 1.81
CA PRO A 111 11.01 -12.66 2.58
C PRO A 111 10.39 -11.60 3.49
N ARG A 112 10.85 -11.57 4.75
CA ARG A 112 10.47 -10.53 5.70
C ARG A 112 11.40 -9.34 5.57
N CYS A 113 10.92 -8.18 5.98
CA CYS A 113 11.70 -6.96 6.02
C CYS A 113 11.27 -6.06 7.18
N ASN A 114 12.09 -5.06 7.49
CA ASN A 114 11.75 -4.00 8.43
C ASN A 114 11.36 -2.74 7.63
N PRO A 115 10.10 -2.28 7.66
CA PRO A 115 9.66 -1.08 6.92
C PRO A 115 10.41 0.21 7.30
N ARG A 116 10.97 0.31 8.52
CA ARG A 116 11.79 1.46 8.95
C ARG A 116 13.21 1.43 8.36
N ASN A 117 13.69 0.24 8.03
CA ASN A 117 14.96 0.03 7.36
C ASN A 117 14.74 -0.96 6.21
N PRO A 118 14.20 -0.51 5.06
CA PRO A 118 13.69 -1.36 3.98
C PRO A 118 14.79 -2.13 3.21
N ARG A 119 16.01 -2.19 3.77
CA ARG A 119 17.06 -3.10 3.33
C ARG A 119 16.65 -4.54 3.66
N GLY A 120 16.94 -5.47 2.77
CA GLY A 120 16.73 -6.91 2.99
C GLY A 120 15.74 -7.57 2.04
N CYS A 121 14.98 -6.80 1.25
CA CYS A 121 14.19 -7.40 0.18
C CYS A 121 15.08 -7.88 -0.97
N PRO A 122 14.84 -9.09 -1.50
CA PRO A 122 15.46 -9.54 -2.75
C PRO A 122 15.25 -8.55 -3.89
N ARG A 123 16.09 -8.65 -4.93
CA ARG A 123 16.01 -7.75 -6.08
C ARG A 123 14.59 -7.74 -6.66
N ARG A 124 14.09 -6.52 -6.93
CA ARG A 124 12.76 -6.21 -7.49
C ARG A 124 11.58 -6.42 -6.55
N LEU A 125 11.82 -6.70 -5.26
CA LEU A 125 10.79 -6.66 -4.23
C LEU A 125 10.95 -5.40 -3.36
N PHE A 126 9.84 -4.96 -2.79
CA PHE A 126 9.68 -3.75 -1.99
C PHE A 126 9.09 -4.11 -0.63
N CYS A 127 9.52 -3.40 0.40
CA CYS A 127 9.11 -3.70 1.77
C CYS A 127 7.81 -2.98 2.12
N TYR A 128 6.76 -3.74 2.44
CA TYR A 128 5.47 -3.19 2.87
C TYR A 128 5.17 -3.56 4.31
N PRO A 129 4.67 -2.62 5.13
CA PRO A 129 4.23 -2.93 6.48
C PRO A 129 3.01 -3.85 6.45
N THR A 130 2.99 -4.89 7.28
CA THR A 130 1.83 -5.79 7.40
C THR A 130 0.86 -5.37 8.50
N LYS A 131 0.97 -4.13 8.97
CA LYS A 131 0.07 -3.55 9.96
C LYS A 131 -1.02 -2.76 9.27
N GLY A 132 -2.24 -3.24 9.38
CA GLY A 132 -3.44 -2.58 8.86
C GLY A 132 -4.68 -3.06 9.59
N ARG A 133 -5.83 -2.42 9.32
CA ARG A 133 -7.16 -2.84 9.83
C ARG A 133 -7.73 -4.05 9.09
N GLY A 134 -6.88 -4.72 8.32
CA GLY A 134 -7.20 -5.81 7.43
C GLY A 134 -6.93 -7.20 8.02
N VAL A 135 -7.46 -8.23 7.36
CA VAL A 135 -7.33 -9.64 7.71
C VAL A 135 -6.06 -10.29 7.12
N GLY A 136 -5.61 -11.34 7.79
CA GLY A 136 -4.65 -12.31 7.24
C GLY A 136 -3.20 -12.12 7.64
N TRP A 137 -2.79 -11.00 8.26
CA TRP A 137 -1.38 -10.78 8.59
C TRP A 137 -0.95 -11.27 9.99
N SER A 138 -1.85 -11.94 10.73
CA SER A 138 -1.59 -12.53 12.05
C SER A 138 -0.66 -13.75 12.03
N ASP A 139 -0.60 -14.48 10.90
CA ASP A 139 0.20 -15.71 10.75
C ASP A 139 1.67 -15.42 10.42
N VAL A 140 2.05 -14.14 10.29
CA VAL A 140 3.46 -13.73 10.23
C VAL A 140 4.04 -13.85 11.65
N GLY A 141 3.94 -15.06 12.22
CA GLY A 141 4.44 -15.40 13.54
C GLY A 141 5.92 -15.08 13.58
N TYR A 142 6.29 -14.09 14.36
CA TYR A 142 7.61 -14.06 14.99
C TYR A 142 7.66 -15.35 15.81
N LYS A 143 8.52 -16.30 15.45
CA LYS A 143 8.71 -17.44 16.35
C LYS A 143 9.38 -16.84 17.58
N ASP A 144 8.63 -16.80 18.68
CA ASP A 144 9.01 -16.33 20.02
C ASP A 144 10.14 -17.16 20.67
N ARG A 145 11.09 -17.69 19.90
CA ARG A 145 12.17 -18.53 20.41
C ARG A 145 13.55 -17.88 20.38
N ASP A 146 13.65 -16.70 19.78
CA ASP A 146 14.82 -15.83 19.90
C ASP A 146 14.46 -14.55 20.70
N LEU A 147 13.31 -14.54 21.39
CA LEU A 147 12.72 -13.37 22.07
C LEU A 147 12.70 -13.45 23.60
N GLU A 148 13.44 -14.37 24.22
CA GLU A 148 13.52 -14.40 25.69
C GLU A 148 14.58 -13.47 26.28
N GLU A 149 15.45 -12.83 25.48
CA GLU A 149 16.41 -11.84 26.01
C GLU A 149 16.14 -10.38 25.61
N ASP A 150 15.28 -10.10 24.63
CA ASP A 150 15.16 -8.75 24.04
C ASP A 150 13.74 -8.15 24.13
N ALA A 151 12.95 -8.54 25.13
CA ALA A 151 11.61 -8.00 25.41
C ALA A 151 11.60 -6.52 25.89
N SER A 152 12.48 -5.69 25.32
CA SER A 152 12.55 -4.24 25.50
C SER A 152 12.46 -3.42 24.22
N THR A 153 12.49 -4.02 23.02
CA THR A 153 12.58 -3.23 21.77
C THR A 153 11.25 -3.09 21.06
N GLU A 154 10.89 -1.85 20.71
CA GLU A 154 9.77 -1.43 19.85
C GLU A 154 9.76 -2.04 18.44
N ASP A 155 10.61 -3.03 18.13
CA ASP A 155 10.92 -3.55 16.81
C ASP A 155 9.94 -4.63 16.31
N SER A 156 9.34 -5.42 17.22
CA SER A 156 8.20 -6.30 16.87
C SER A 156 6.98 -5.51 16.38
N ARG A 157 6.97 -4.19 16.61
CA ARG A 157 5.94 -3.29 16.11
C ARG A 157 6.09 -2.97 14.61
N TRP A 158 7.11 -3.46 13.91
CA TRP A 158 7.40 -3.11 12.51
C TRP A 158 7.64 -4.34 11.63
N ALA A 159 6.75 -5.33 11.67
CA ALA A 159 6.79 -6.44 10.72
C ALA A 159 6.40 -5.95 9.31
N GLY A 160 7.26 -6.25 8.33
CA GLY A 160 6.99 -6.04 6.92
C GLY A 160 7.30 -7.28 6.10
N ILE A 161 6.78 -7.29 4.87
CA ILE A 161 7.07 -8.33 3.88
C ILE A 161 7.56 -7.72 2.58
N CYS A 162 8.29 -8.53 1.82
CA CYS A 162 8.78 -8.18 0.52
C CYS A 162 7.80 -8.65 -0.57
N LEU A 163 7.20 -7.69 -1.27
CA LEU A 163 6.35 -7.90 -2.44
C LEU A 163 6.86 -7.12 -3.66
#